data_AF-A0A932DVK9-F1
#
_entry.id   AF-A0A932DVK9-F1
#
_cell.length_a   1.000
_cell.length_b   1.000
_cell.length_c   1.000
_cell.angle_alpha   90.00
_cell.angle_beta   90.00
_cell.angle_gamma   90.00
#
_symmetry.space_group_name_H-M   'P 1'
#
loop_
_entity.id
_entity.type
_entity.pdbx_description
1 polymer ?
#
loop_
_entity_poly.entity_id
_entity_poly.type
_entity_poly.pdbx_seq_one_letter_code
_entity_poly.pdbx_strand_id
1 'polypeptide(L)'
;MSTGPRTPARPRDAAGTGVQQNERADKLYHLAADVIDRVPQLGASAAYLKQALMHRLIEHREYVVAHGEDMPEIRDWRWGASAA
;
A
#
# COMPACT_ATOMS: atom_id res chain seq x y z
N MET A 1 -41.32 24.01 -24.71
CA MET A 1 -40.49 23.32 -23.69
C MET A 1 -39.62 22.32 -24.44
N SER A 2 -38.33 22.62 -24.58
CA SER A 2 -37.40 21.93 -25.50
C SER A 2 -36.66 20.80 -24.78
N THR A 3 -36.77 19.57 -25.29
CA THR A 3 -36.00 18.42 -24.82
C THR A 3 -34.68 18.34 -25.58
N GLY A 4 -33.58 18.71 -24.93
CA GLY A 4 -32.22 18.56 -25.47
C GLY A 4 -31.73 17.10 -25.42
N PRO A 5 -30.72 16.73 -26.24
CA PRO A 5 -30.23 15.37 -26.28
C PRO A 5 -29.48 15.02 -24.99
N ARG A 6 -29.82 13.86 -24.41
CA ARG A 6 -29.15 13.30 -23.23
C ARG A 6 -27.76 12.84 -23.66
N THR A 7 -26.72 13.55 -23.22
CA THR A 7 -25.31 13.14 -23.39
C THR A 7 -25.14 11.69 -22.93
N PRO A 8 -24.57 10.79 -23.73
CA PRO A 8 -24.28 9.44 -23.26
C PRO A 8 -23.21 9.52 -22.17
N ALA A 9 -23.47 8.87 -21.04
CA ALA A 9 -22.49 8.70 -19.98
C ALA A 9 -21.22 8.08 -20.57
N ARG A 10 -20.10 8.79 -20.41
CA ARG A 10 -18.77 8.32 -20.85
C ARG A 10 -18.50 6.96 -20.20
N PRO A 11 -18.04 5.94 -20.94
CA PRO A 11 -17.62 4.70 -20.31
C PRO A 11 -16.53 5.03 -19.29
N ARG A 12 -16.68 4.50 -18.08
CA ARG A 12 -15.65 4.56 -17.05
C ARG A 12 -14.58 3.56 -17.46
N ASP A 13 -13.68 4.00 -18.33
CA ASP A 13 -12.60 3.19 -18.87
C ASP A 13 -11.85 2.52 -17.71
N ALA A 14 -11.98 1.19 -17.65
CA ALA A 14 -11.46 0.31 -16.62
C ALA A 14 -9.96 0.04 -16.81
N ALA A 15 -9.16 1.10 -16.95
CA ALA A 15 -7.71 1.03 -17.10
C ALA A 15 -6.97 1.94 -16.11
N GLY A 16 -7.60 2.22 -14.97
CA GLY A 16 -6.93 2.85 -13.84
C GLY A 16 -6.15 1.79 -13.06
N THR A 17 -4.85 2.05 -12.90
CA THR A 17 -4.12 1.79 -11.64
C THR A 17 -3.72 0.35 -11.31
N GLY A 18 -2.72 -0.18 -12.03
CA GLY A 18 -1.75 -1.11 -11.41
C GLY A 18 -0.80 -0.35 -10.47
N VAL A 19 -0.26 0.78 -10.93
CA VAL A 19 0.76 1.54 -10.19
C VAL A 19 0.24 2.21 -8.90
N GLN A 20 -0.99 2.79 -8.86
CA GLN A 20 -1.50 3.38 -7.61
C GLN A 20 -1.90 2.33 -6.56
N GLN A 21 -2.24 1.10 -6.96
CA GLN A 21 -2.51 0.03 -5.99
C GLN A 21 -1.21 -0.37 -5.27
N ASN A 22 -0.09 -0.33 -5.99
CA ASN A 22 1.23 -0.70 -5.48
C ASN A 22 1.81 0.30 -4.44
N GLU A 23 1.11 1.40 -4.13
CA GLU A 23 1.52 2.36 -3.11
C GLU A 23 1.07 1.98 -1.68
N ARG A 24 0.24 0.95 -1.55
CA ARG A 24 -0.35 0.58 -0.26
C ARG A 24 0.73 0.14 0.74
N ALA A 25 1.72 -0.61 0.28
CA ALA A 25 2.82 -1.08 1.13
C ALA A 25 3.68 0.08 1.65
N ASP A 26 4.07 1.01 0.77
CA ASP A 26 4.86 2.20 1.12
C ASP A 26 4.19 2.99 2.25
N LYS A 27 2.88 3.23 2.14
CA LYS A 27 2.11 3.94 3.18
C LYS A 27 2.09 3.18 4.51
N LEU A 28 1.97 1.85 4.48
CA LEU A 28 1.96 1.02 5.70
C LEU A 28 3.32 1.01 6.40
N TYR A 29 4.41 0.84 5.66
CA TYR A 29 5.76 0.83 6.23
C TYR A 29 6.14 2.18 6.84
N HIS A 30 5.81 3.28 6.16
CA HIS A 30 6.02 4.63 6.70
C HIS A 30 5.17 4.88 7.95
N LEU A 31 3.90 4.48 7.96
CA LEU A 31 3.05 4.64 9.14
C LEU A 31 3.59 3.87 10.35
N ALA A 32 4.08 2.64 10.15
CA ALA A 32 4.65 1.84 11.23
C ALA A 32 5.94 2.48 11.78
N ALA A 33 6.80 3.00 10.91
CA ALA A 33 8.01 3.72 11.32
C ALA A 33 7.68 5.01 12.09
N ASP A 34 6.67 5.76 11.64
CA ASP A 34 6.21 6.98 12.33
C ASP A 34 5.67 6.67 13.73
N VAL A 35 4.97 5.54 13.92
CA VAL A 35 4.51 5.12 15.25
C VAL A 35 5.68 4.82 16.18
N ILE A 36 6.72 4.14 15.69
CA ILE A 36 7.94 3.87 16.48
C ILE A 36 8.57 5.19 16.94
N ASP A 37 8.69 6.17 16.05
CA ASP A 37 9.28 7.47 16.37
C ASP A 37 8.44 8.30 17.36
N ARG A 38 7.12 8.09 17.38
CA ARG A 38 6.18 8.82 18.26
C ARG A 38 5.99 8.20 19.63
N VAL A 39 6.49 6.99 19.89
CA VAL A 39 6.38 6.32 21.18
C VAL A 39 7.75 6.32 21.86
N PRO A 40 8.02 7.23 22.81
CA PRO A 40 9.35 7.39 23.41
C PRO A 40 9.86 6.12 24.11
N GLN A 41 8.92 5.31 24.60
CA GLN A 41 9.18 4.03 25.28
C GLN A 41 9.72 2.95 24.34
N LEU A 42 9.54 3.10 23.02
CA LEU A 42 9.99 2.16 22.00
C LEU A 42 11.39 2.49 21.44
N GLY A 43 11.98 3.65 21.75
CA GLY A 43 13.20 4.18 21.10
C GLY A 43 14.25 3.13 20.69
N ALA A 44 15.15 2.76 21.60
CA ALA A 44 16.22 1.81 21.29
C ALA A 44 15.73 0.37 21.10
N SER A 45 14.64 -0.01 21.77
CA SER A 45 14.08 -1.37 21.71
C SER A 45 13.47 -1.70 20.36
N ALA A 46 12.97 -0.70 19.62
CA ALA A 46 12.38 -0.86 18.30
C ALA A 46 13.35 -0.47 17.16
N ALA A 47 14.61 -0.14 17.44
CA ALA A 47 15.58 0.23 16.41
C ALA A 47 15.73 -0.86 15.32
N TYR A 48 15.81 -2.13 15.73
CA TYR A 48 15.86 -3.27 14.81
C TYR A 48 14.58 -3.44 14.00
N LEU A 49 13.41 -3.20 14.62
CA LEU A 49 12.13 -3.25 13.93
C LEU A 49 12.04 -2.13 12.87
N LYS A 50 12.47 -0.91 13.21
CA LYS A 50 12.53 0.20 12.26
C LYS A 50 13.43 -0.12 11.07
N GLN A 51 14.61 -0.70 11.32
CA GLN A 51 15.50 -1.14 10.25
C GLN A 51 14.85 -2.21 9.37
N ALA A 52 14.15 -3.18 9.96
CA ALA A 52 13.44 -4.21 9.22
C ALA A 52 12.33 -3.61 8.33
N LEU A 53 11.56 -2.64 8.82
CA LEU A 53 10.54 -1.93 8.04
C LEU A 53 11.13 -1.20 6.84
N MET A 54 12.29 -0.54 7.01
CA MET A 54 12.97 0.14 5.90
C MET A 54 13.52 -0.86 4.87
N HIS A 55 14.04 -2.00 5.33
CA HIS A 55 14.50 -3.06 4.42
C HIS A 55 13.33 -3.62 3.60
N ARG A 56 12.18 -3.88 4.25
CA ARG A 56 10.96 -4.34 3.56
C ARG A 56 10.43 -3.35 2.54
N LEU A 57 10.57 -2.04 2.79
CA LEU A 57 10.22 -1.00 1.83
C LEU A 57 11.09 -1.08 0.57
N ILE A 58 12.39 -1.37 0.71
CA ILE A 58 13.31 -1.53 -0.42
C ILE A 58 12.94 -2.80 -1.21
N GLU A 59 12.80 -3.94 -0.53
CA GLU A 59 12.39 -5.21 -1.15
C GLU A 59 11.08 -5.07 -1.93
N HIS A 60 10.09 -4.38 -1.34
CA HIS A 60 8.80 -4.16 -1.98
C HIS A 60 8.92 -3.35 -3.26
N ARG A 61 9.70 -2.26 -3.25
CA ARG A 61 9.93 -1.45 -4.45
C ARG A 61 10.63 -2.24 -5.55
N GLU A 62 11.64 -3.02 -5.20
CA GLU A 62 12.32 -3.91 -6.15
C GLU A 62 11.34 -4.94 -6.72
N TYR A 63 10.49 -5.52 -5.87
CA TYR A 63 9.47 -6.48 -6.28
C TYR A 63 8.45 -5.88 -7.23
N VAL A 64 7.93 -4.69 -6.94
CA VAL A 64 6.99 -3.96 -7.79
C VAL A 64 7.62 -3.63 -9.14
N VAL A 65 8.89 -3.22 -9.18
CA VAL A 65 9.61 -2.97 -10.44
C VAL A 65 9.76 -4.26 -11.25
N ALA A 66 10.04 -5.39 -10.59
CA ALA A 66 10.26 -6.67 -11.28
C ALA A 66 8.95 -7.35 -11.74
N HIS A 67 7.88 -7.26 -10.96
CA HIS A 67 6.65 -8.06 -11.15
C HIS A 67 5.42 -7.21 -11.53
N GLY A 68 5.48 -5.89 -11.35
CA GLY A 68 4.39 -4.97 -11.65
C GLY A 68 3.24 -4.97 -10.62
N GLU A 69 3.37 -5.74 -9.54
CA GLU A 69 2.37 -5.88 -8.47
C GLU A 69 3.01 -5.82 -7.09
N ASP A 70 2.18 -5.54 -6.06
CA ASP A 70 2.59 -5.65 -4.66
C ASP A 70 3.06 -7.06 -4.30
N MET A 71 3.96 -7.12 -3.32
CA MET A 71 4.35 -8.39 -2.68
C MET A 71 3.12 -9.14 -2.14
N PRO A 72 3.07 -10.48 -2.22
CA PRO A 72 1.92 -11.28 -1.80
C PRO A 72 1.58 -11.08 -0.31
N GLU A 73 2.57 -10.85 0.55
CA GLU A 73 2.36 -10.58 1.97
C GLU A 73 1.56 -9.29 2.22
N ILE A 74 1.59 -8.33 1.29
CA ILE A 74 0.82 -7.09 1.36
C ILE A 74 -0.54 -7.26 0.68
N ARG A 75 -0.55 -7.87 -0.51
CA ARG A 75 -1.76 -8.05 -1.32
C ARG A 75 -2.77 -8.97 -0.63
N ASP A 76 -2.28 -10.06 -0.05
CA ASP A 76 -3.12 -11.12 0.52
C ASP A 76 -3.42 -10.89 2.01
N TRP A 77 -2.93 -9.78 2.58
CA TRP A 77 -3.12 -9.46 4.00
C TRP A 77 -4.59 -9.18 4.35
N ARG A 78 -5.03 -9.81 5.44
CA ARG A 78 -6.39 -9.68 5.97
C ARG A 78 -6.36 -9.62 7.50
N TRP A 79 -7.18 -8.74 8.07
CA TRP A 79 -7.42 -8.74 9.51
C TRP A 79 -8.09 -10.04 9.97
N GLY A 80 -7.59 -10.63 11.05
CA GLY A 80 -8.22 -11.81 11.67
C GLY A 80 -8.04 -13.13 10.90
N ALA A 81 -7.09 -13.20 9.95
CA ALA A 81 -6.66 -14.48 9.41
C ALA A 81 -5.98 -15.29 10.52
N SER A 82 -6.74 -16.15 11.20
CA SER A 82 -6.17 -17.19 12.05
C SER A 82 -5.38 -18.12 11.14
N ALA A 83 -4.10 -18.33 11.41
CA ALA A 83 -3.45 -19.55 10.92
C ALA A 83 -4.29 -20.72 11.46
N ALA A 84 -4.85 -21.50 10.54
CA ALA A 84 -5.56 -22.73 10.87
C ALA A 84 -4.55 -23.81 11.26
#